data_AF-A0A0A2X3I9-F1
#
_entry.id   AF-A0A0A2X3I9-F1
#
_cell.length_a   1.000
_cell.length_b   1.000
_cell.length_c   1.000
_cell.angle_alpha   90.00
_cell.angle_beta   90.00
_cell.angle_gamma   90.00
#
_symmetry.space_group_name_H-M   'P 1'
#
loop_
_entity.id
_entity.type
_entity.pdbx_description
1 polymer ?
#
loop_
_entity_poly.entity_id
_entity_poly.type
_entity_poly.pdbx_seq_one_letter_code
_entity_poly.pdbx_strand_id
1 'polypeptide(L)'
;MENPFDAHWSSKGNTLCLGHWEITYQGKPITLPEEKREHDMGTRGIYNFIDPEDELYLEGLDENDWILENIEWLTDVFIQEDIPIEEQNMRFFYQAVNKDDWRCGSCGGCI
;
A
#
# COMPACT_ATOMS: atom_id res chain seq x y z
N MET A 1 9.29 -15.74 10.12
CA MET A 1 7.82 -15.82 9.99
C MET A 1 7.49 -15.26 8.61
N GLU A 2 6.61 -15.91 7.86
CA GLU A 2 6.12 -15.35 6.60
C GLU A 2 5.12 -14.24 6.87
N ASN A 3 5.05 -13.27 5.96
CA ASN A 3 4.08 -12.18 6.03
C ASN A 3 2.67 -12.76 5.75
N PRO A 4 1.71 -12.63 6.69
CA PRO A 4 0.35 -13.17 6.51
C PRO A 4 -0.53 -12.32 5.60
N PHE A 5 -0.05 -11.14 5.18
CA PHE A 5 -0.74 -10.26 4.25
C PHE A 5 -0.30 -10.52 2.81
N ASP A 6 -1.28 -10.54 1.92
CA ASP A 6 -1.11 -10.49 0.47
C ASP A 6 -1.89 -9.28 -0.03
N ALA A 7 -1.22 -8.38 -0.76
CA ALA A 7 -1.78 -7.13 -1.23
C ALA A 7 -1.40 -6.92 -2.69
N HIS A 8 -2.39 -6.57 -3.52
CA HIS A 8 -2.16 -6.21 -4.90
C HIS A 8 -3.04 -5.04 -5.32
N TRP A 9 -2.49 -4.23 -6.21
CA TRP A 9 -3.26 -3.18 -6.89
C TRP A 9 -3.94 -3.77 -8.13
N SER A 10 -5.26 -3.59 -8.24
CA SER A 10 -6.07 -4.30 -9.25
C SER A 10 -5.84 -3.87 -10.70
N SER A 11 -5.20 -2.71 -10.92
CA SER A 11 -4.94 -2.15 -12.26
C SER A 11 -3.45 -2.03 -12.57
N LYS A 12 -3.08 -1.99 -13.85
CA LYS A 12 -1.68 -1.90 -14.30
C LYS A 12 -1.55 -1.02 -15.55
N GLY A 13 -0.34 -0.54 -15.82
CA GLY A 13 -0.07 0.30 -17.00
C GLY A 13 -0.89 1.59 -17.00
N ASN A 14 -1.38 2.02 -18.16
CA ASN A 14 -2.01 3.33 -18.33
C ASN A 14 -3.32 3.53 -17.54
N THR A 15 -3.90 2.47 -16.98
CA THR A 15 -5.13 2.53 -16.16
C THR A 15 -4.84 2.50 -14.66
N LEU A 16 -3.58 2.71 -14.24
CA LEU A 16 -3.15 2.57 -12.84
C LEU A 16 -4.04 3.35 -11.86
N CYS A 17 -4.44 4.57 -12.23
CA CYS A 17 -5.32 5.42 -11.41
C CYS A 17 -6.79 4.96 -11.29
N LEU A 18 -7.19 3.91 -12.01
CA LEU A 18 -8.55 3.35 -11.97
C LEU A 18 -8.61 2.04 -11.18
N GLY A 19 -7.50 1.64 -10.54
CA GLY A 19 -7.43 0.45 -9.72
C GLY A 19 -7.99 0.66 -8.32
N HIS A 20 -7.87 -0.39 -7.52
CA HIS A 20 -8.11 -0.37 -6.10
C HIS A 20 -7.30 -1.47 -5.43
N TRP A 21 -7.09 -1.34 -4.13
CA TRP A 21 -6.44 -2.36 -3.33
C TRP A 21 -7.34 -3.58 -3.12
N GLU A 22 -6.75 -4.74 -3.35
CA GLU A 22 -7.26 -6.03 -2.95
C GLU A 22 -6.25 -6.62 -1.97
N ILE A 23 -6.65 -6.73 -0.70
CA ILE A 23 -5.76 -7.19 0.38
C ILE A 23 -6.42 -8.34 1.11
N THR A 24 -5.62 -9.34 1.45
CA THR A 24 -6.02 -10.45 2.31
C THR A 24 -5.11 -10.58 3.51
N TYR A 25 -5.66 -11.05 4.63
CA TYR A 25 -4.93 -11.48 5.82
C TYR A 25 -5.23 -12.96 6.04
N GLN A 26 -4.19 -13.81 6.01
CA GLN A 26 -4.32 -15.27 6.11
C GLN A 26 -5.33 -15.85 5.09
N GLY A 27 -5.40 -15.25 3.89
CA GLY A 27 -6.32 -15.63 2.82
C GLY A 27 -7.76 -15.12 2.98
N LYS A 28 -8.08 -14.40 4.07
CA LYS A 28 -9.37 -13.71 4.23
C LYS A 28 -9.27 -12.28 3.69
N PRO A 29 -10.15 -11.85 2.78
CA PRO A 29 -10.19 -10.46 2.31
C PRO A 29 -10.45 -9.50 3.48
N ILE A 30 -9.74 -8.37 3.50
CA ILE A 30 -9.96 -7.27 4.45
C ILE A 30 -10.70 -6.12 3.78
N THR A 31 -11.52 -5.40 4.56
CA THR A 31 -12.22 -4.22 4.06
C THR A 31 -11.48 -2.95 4.48
N LEU A 32 -10.91 -2.25 3.51
CA LEU A 32 -10.30 -0.93 3.73
C LEU A 32 -11.35 0.19 3.66
N PRO A 33 -11.10 1.33 4.33
CA PRO A 33 -11.83 2.57 4.07
C PRO A 33 -11.74 2.95 2.58
N GLU A 34 -12.83 3.47 1.99
CA GLU A 34 -12.91 3.80 0.57
C GLU A 34 -11.76 4.71 0.11
N GLU A 35 -11.44 5.74 0.90
CA GLU A 35 -10.32 6.65 0.63
C GLU A 35 -8.99 5.91 0.50
N LYS A 36 -8.73 4.90 1.34
CA LYS A 36 -7.49 4.10 1.28
C LYS A 36 -7.57 3.05 0.19
N ARG A 37 -8.73 2.45 -0.02
CA ARG A 37 -8.93 1.42 -1.04
C ARG A 37 -8.63 1.93 -2.45
N GLU A 38 -8.97 3.17 -2.76
CA GLU A 38 -8.93 3.73 -4.12
C GLU A 38 -7.72 4.64 -4.40
N HIS A 39 -6.81 4.80 -3.43
CA HIS A 39 -5.62 5.66 -3.57
C HIS A 39 -4.34 4.87 -3.33
N ASP A 40 -3.21 5.49 -3.70
CA ASP A 40 -1.91 4.96 -3.33
C ASP A 40 -1.74 4.89 -1.81
N MET A 41 -0.85 4.01 -1.37
CA MET A 41 -0.57 3.83 0.04
C MET A 41 0.48 4.81 0.56
N GLY A 42 1.15 5.63 -0.25
CA GLY A 42 2.14 6.57 0.27
C GLY A 42 3.40 5.93 0.87
N THR A 43 3.69 4.66 0.53
CA THR A 43 4.88 3.94 1.04
C THR A 43 6.16 4.40 0.35
N ARG A 44 7.34 4.11 0.91
CA ARG A 44 8.60 4.55 0.30
C ARG A 44 8.95 3.74 -0.95
N GLY A 45 9.16 4.41 -2.07
CA GLY A 45 9.56 3.76 -3.33
C GLY A 45 10.01 4.74 -4.40
N ILE A 46 10.59 4.22 -5.48
CA ILE A 46 10.89 4.98 -6.70
C ILE A 46 9.75 4.71 -7.68
N TYR A 47 8.89 5.70 -7.90
CA TYR A 47 7.68 5.55 -8.72
C TYR A 47 7.85 6.17 -10.11
N ASN A 48 9.00 5.91 -10.74
CA ASN A 48 9.31 6.33 -12.09
C ASN A 48 9.27 5.13 -13.03
N PHE A 49 8.34 5.14 -14.00
CA PHE A 49 8.22 4.05 -14.97
C PHE A 49 9.32 4.06 -16.04
N ILE A 50 9.99 5.19 -16.25
CA ILE A 50 11.04 5.34 -17.26
C ILE A 50 12.36 4.81 -16.68
N ASP A 51 12.69 5.22 -15.47
CA ASP A 51 13.91 4.82 -14.77
C ASP A 51 13.59 4.44 -13.31
N PRO A 52 13.38 3.14 -13.02
CA PRO A 52 12.99 2.67 -11.69
C PRO A 52 14.12 2.72 -10.65
N GLU A 53 15.33 3.13 -11.04
CA GLU A 53 16.47 3.30 -10.13
C GLU A 53 16.79 4.78 -9.87
N ASP A 54 16.06 5.71 -10.50
CA ASP A 54 16.30 7.15 -10.33
C ASP A 54 15.80 7.64 -8.97
N GLU A 55 16.72 7.75 -8.01
CA GLU A 55 16.46 8.25 -6.66
C GLU A 55 15.89 9.68 -6.62
N LEU A 56 15.95 10.45 -7.71
CA LEU A 56 15.25 11.74 -7.80
C LEU A 56 13.73 11.59 -7.63
N TYR A 57 13.19 10.43 -7.99
CA TYR A 57 11.77 10.06 -7.87
C TYR A 57 11.49 9.19 -6.64
N LEU A 58 12.42 9.16 -5.68
CA LEU A 58 12.20 8.52 -4.39
C LEU A 58 11.22 9.37 -3.56
N GLU A 59 10.07 8.80 -3.24
CA GLU A 59 9.00 9.46 -2.49
C GLU A 59 8.27 8.51 -1.56
N GLY A 60 7.36 9.05 -0.75
CA GLY A 60 6.66 8.33 0.30
C GLY A 60 7.44 8.17 1.61
N LEU A 61 6.80 7.55 2.58
CA LEU A 61 7.32 7.41 3.95
C LEU A 61 7.95 6.03 4.14
N ASP A 62 9.06 5.99 4.89
CA ASP A 62 9.61 4.71 5.32
C ASP A 62 8.67 4.00 6.30
N GLU A 63 8.92 2.72 6.54
CA GLU A 63 8.03 1.84 7.31
C GLU A 63 7.66 2.42 8.68
N ASN A 64 8.58 3.08 9.39
CA ASN A 64 8.28 3.61 10.73
C ASN A 64 7.40 4.85 10.65
N ASP A 65 7.80 5.82 9.82
CA ASP A 65 7.06 7.07 9.67
C ASP A 65 5.67 6.82 9.08
N TRP A 66 5.57 5.89 8.13
CA TRP A 66 4.32 5.47 7.53
C TRP A 66 3.35 4.88 8.57
N ILE A 67 3.82 3.96 9.41
CA ILE A 67 2.98 3.36 10.46
C ILE A 67 2.49 4.43 11.43
N LEU A 68 3.36 5.36 11.84
CA LEU A 68 2.98 6.44 12.76
C LEU A 68 1.92 7.36 12.17
N GLU A 69 2.03 7.72 10.89
CA GLU A 69 1.06 8.57 10.20
C GLU A 69 -0.29 7.86 9.99
N ASN A 70 -0.26 6.54 9.78
CA ASN A 70 -1.43 5.76 9.39
C ASN A 70 -2.05 4.93 10.54
N ILE A 71 -1.51 5.05 11.77
CA ILE A 71 -1.88 4.19 12.90
C ILE A 71 -3.37 4.23 13.24
N GLU A 72 -4.01 5.39 13.09
CA GLU A 72 -5.42 5.58 13.44
C GLU A 72 -6.34 4.66 12.61
N TRP A 73 -6.31 4.79 11.28
CA TRP A 73 -7.15 3.97 10.42
C TRP A 73 -6.69 2.51 10.33
N LEU A 74 -5.38 2.25 10.46
CA LEU A 74 -4.87 0.87 10.51
C LEU A 74 -5.43 0.12 11.71
N THR A 75 -5.48 0.78 12.86
CA THR A 75 -6.04 0.20 14.08
C THR A 75 -7.52 -0.11 13.90
N ASP A 76 -8.29 0.79 13.30
CA ASP A 76 -9.71 0.56 13.01
C ASP A 76 -9.93 -0.65 12.09
N VAL A 77 -9.14 -0.78 11.02
CA VAL A 77 -9.18 -1.95 10.12
C VAL A 77 -8.83 -3.23 10.87
N PHE A 78 -7.79 -3.20 11.72
CA PHE A 78 -7.35 -4.39 12.44
C PHE A 78 -8.39 -4.84 13.46
N ILE A 79 -9.05 -3.90 14.16
CA ILE A 79 -10.17 -4.21 15.05
C ILE A 79 -11.34 -4.81 14.27
N GLN A 80 -11.72 -4.21 13.14
CA GLN A 80 -12.84 -4.67 12.33
C GLN A 80 -12.62 -6.09 11.78
N GLU A 81 -11.39 -6.42 11.41
CA GLU A 81 -11.05 -7.67 10.75
C GLU A 81 -10.53 -8.77 11.70
N ASP A 82 -10.51 -8.50 13.01
CA ASP A 82 -9.99 -9.39 14.06
C ASP A 82 -8.50 -9.73 13.88
N ILE A 83 -7.70 -8.72 13.50
CA ILE A 83 -6.25 -8.80 13.34
C ILE A 83 -5.59 -8.30 14.64
N PRO A 84 -4.62 -9.04 15.22
CA PRO A 84 -3.91 -8.58 16.41
C PRO A 84 -3.22 -7.23 16.15
N ILE A 85 -3.50 -6.24 17.01
CA ILE A 85 -2.91 -4.89 16.96
C ILE A 85 -1.50 -4.95 17.54
N GLU A 86 -0.59 -5.52 16.75
CA GLU A 86 0.82 -5.66 17.07
C GLU A 86 1.63 -4.88 16.04
N GLU A 87 2.71 -4.24 16.47
CA GLU A 87 3.62 -3.52 15.59
C GLU A 87 4.08 -4.39 14.41
N GLN A 88 4.32 -5.68 14.67
CA GLN A 88 4.73 -6.63 13.64
C GLN A 88 3.69 -6.81 12.53
N ASN A 89 2.39 -6.81 12.86
CA ASN A 89 1.33 -6.88 11.85
C ASN A 89 1.20 -5.58 11.05
N MET A 90 1.45 -4.43 11.66
CA MET A 90 1.49 -3.15 10.94
C MET A 90 2.67 -3.10 9.96
N ARG A 91 3.85 -3.58 10.38
CA ARG A 91 5.02 -3.74 9.49
C ARG A 91 4.74 -4.70 8.34
N PHE A 92 4.09 -5.83 8.64
CA PHE A 92 3.69 -6.78 7.60
C PHE A 92 2.70 -6.18 6.61
N PHE A 93 1.73 -5.38 7.06
CA PHE A 93 0.84 -4.66 6.18
C PHE A 93 1.61 -3.71 5.25
N TYR A 94 2.49 -2.86 5.80
CA TYR A 94 3.34 -1.96 5.02
C TYR A 94 4.14 -2.71 3.96
N GLN A 95 4.82 -3.79 4.35
CA GLN A 95 5.63 -4.59 3.44
C GLN A 95 4.82 -5.29 2.35
N ALA A 96 3.55 -5.59 2.60
CA ALA A 96 2.66 -6.16 1.60
C ALA A 96 2.27 -5.10 0.57
N VAL A 97 1.75 -3.95 1.01
CA VAL A 97 1.30 -2.89 0.10
C VAL A 97 2.45 -2.22 -0.65
N ASN A 98 3.62 -2.05 -0.03
CA ASN A 98 4.77 -1.36 -0.64
C ASN A 98 5.26 -2.00 -1.95
N LYS A 99 5.09 -3.32 -2.11
CA LYS A 99 5.51 -4.04 -3.31
C LYS A 99 4.76 -3.61 -4.57
N ASP A 100 3.49 -3.28 -4.41
CA ASP A 100 2.55 -2.98 -5.50
C ASP A 100 2.03 -1.53 -5.40
N ASP A 101 2.62 -0.71 -4.53
CA ASP A 101 2.23 0.68 -4.38
C ASP A 101 2.57 1.48 -5.65
N TRP A 102 1.91 2.61 -5.82
CA TRP A 102 1.97 3.38 -7.05
C TRP A 102 1.80 4.87 -6.77
N ARG A 103 1.93 5.72 -7.80
CA ARG A 103 1.73 7.16 -7.67
C ARG A 103 0.99 7.73 -8.87
N CYS A 104 0.15 8.74 -8.65
CA CYS A 104 -0.50 9.42 -9.75
C CYS A 104 0.57 10.03 -10.68
N GLY A 105 0.49 9.73 -11.98
CA GLY A 105 1.52 10.12 -12.96
C GLY A 105 2.61 9.07 -13.19
N SER A 106 2.74 8.05 -12.35
CA SER A 106 3.72 6.97 -12.53
C SER A 106 3.38 6.02 -13.69
N CYS A 107 2.20 6.14 -14.31
CA CYS A 107 1.78 5.28 -15.41
C CYS A 107 2.01 5.85 -16.82
N GLY A 108 2.44 7.12 -16.94
CA GLY A 108 2.59 7.81 -18.23
C GLY A 108 1.28 8.03 -19.02
N GLY A 109 0.12 7.62 -18.47
CA GLY A 109 -1.19 7.76 -19.12
C GLY A 109 -1.81 9.15 -19.02
N CYS A 110 -1.41 9.94 -18.02
CA CYS A 110 -1.81 11.33 -17.82
C CYS A 110 -0.62 12.25 -18.15
N ILE A 111 -0.35 12.47 -19.44
CA ILE A 111 0.57 13.49 -19.95
C ILE A 111 -0.25 14.64 -20.55
#